data_AF-A0A9D6NYE3-F1
#
_entry.id   AF-A0A9D6NYE3-F1
#
_cell.length_a   1.000
_cell.length_b   1.000
_cell.length_c   1.000
_cell.angle_alpha   90.00
_cell.angle_beta   90.00
_cell.angle_gamma   90.00
#
_symmetry.space_group_name_H-M   'P 1'
#
loop_
_entity.id
_entity.type
_entity.pdbx_description
1 polymer ?
#
loop_
_entity_poly.entity_id
_entity_poly.type
_entity_poly.pdbx_seq_one_letter_code
_entity_poly.pdbx_strand_id
1 'polypeptide(L)'
;MIRIFPSVVAAQEILERRRYGTEASPALLASIQRVFGQALGVEEAVRRIVDDVRSWGDLAVEEWTKKADGVELERFNVPPEHWRAALESLDPKLRQALELAAERIASFHRRQVPQSWTHWDAEGALGQVIRPLRSVGVCVPGGTAPLFSTLLMSVIPAKVAGVRKVVVVTPPQRTGSVSAVILAAAALAGVDELYRIGGAQAVAALAYGTQSIPRVDKIVGPGNIFVTLAKRQVFGTVGIEGLYGPTETMVIADELADPMQAAADLLAQAEHDRL
;
A
#
# COMPACT_ATOMS: atom_id res chain seq x y z
N MET A 1 -18.27 9.75 -16.24
CA MET A 1 -18.64 9.93 -17.67
C MET A 1 -17.48 9.38 -18.48
N ILE A 2 -17.66 8.24 -19.15
CA ILE A 2 -16.59 7.64 -19.99
C ILE A 2 -16.31 8.61 -21.14
N ARG A 3 -15.09 9.13 -21.22
CA ARG A 3 -14.69 10.03 -22.32
C ARG A 3 -14.29 9.17 -23.53
N ILE A 4 -14.99 9.36 -24.64
CA ILE A 4 -14.67 8.71 -25.91
C ILE A 4 -13.86 9.71 -26.73
N PHE A 5 -12.63 9.36 -27.06
CA PHE A 5 -11.74 10.21 -27.86
C PHE A 5 -11.57 9.63 -29.27
N PRO A 6 -11.92 10.35 -30.35
CA PRO A 6 -11.57 9.94 -31.71
C PRO A 6 -10.04 10.01 -31.92
N SER A 7 -9.49 9.11 -32.75
CA SER A 7 -8.04 8.81 -32.83
C SER A 7 -7.10 10.01 -32.99
N VAL A 8 -7.52 11.04 -33.73
CA VAL A 8 -6.71 12.24 -33.99
C VAL A 8 -6.71 13.21 -32.78
N VAL A 9 -7.84 13.33 -32.09
CA VAL A 9 -7.98 14.18 -30.89
C VAL A 9 -7.34 13.51 -29.68
N ALA A 10 -7.46 12.17 -29.58
CA ALA A 10 -6.77 11.36 -28.58
C ALA A 10 -5.26 11.60 -28.61
N ALA A 11 -4.65 11.60 -29.80
CA ALA A 11 -3.22 11.84 -29.97
C ALA A 11 -2.79 13.26 -29.56
N GLN A 12 -3.67 14.26 -29.70
CA GLN A 12 -3.34 15.65 -29.35
C GLN A 12 -3.56 15.96 -27.86
N GLU A 13 -4.62 15.43 -27.25
CA GLU A 13 -4.99 15.76 -25.86
C GLU A 13 -4.43 14.76 -24.83
N ILE A 14 -4.37 13.46 -25.13
CA ILE A 14 -3.93 12.42 -24.17
C ILE A 14 -2.39 12.39 -24.08
N LEU A 15 -1.68 12.73 -25.16
CA LEU A 15 -0.21 12.79 -25.17
C LEU A 15 0.34 14.09 -24.56
N GLU A 16 -0.52 15.06 -24.22
CA GLU A 16 -0.11 16.14 -23.33
C GLU A 16 0.24 15.53 -21.97
N ARG A 17 1.53 15.31 -21.71
CA ARG A 17 2.05 14.98 -20.38
C ARG A 17 1.82 16.16 -19.44
N ARG A 18 0.59 16.38 -19.01
CA ARG A 18 0.31 17.18 -17.83
C ARG A 18 0.87 16.39 -16.66
N ARG A 19 1.78 17.01 -15.91
CA ARG A 19 2.25 16.41 -14.66
C ARG A 19 1.02 16.19 -13.78
N TYR A 20 0.65 14.94 -13.58
CA TYR A 20 -0.31 14.58 -12.55
C TYR A 20 0.30 15.02 -11.21
N GLY A 21 -0.19 16.12 -10.63
CA GLY A 21 0.51 16.72 -9.51
C GLY A 21 -0.06 18.04 -9.01
N THR A 22 -0.56 17.97 -7.77
CA THR A 22 -0.64 19.02 -6.73
C THR A 22 -1.95 19.78 -6.51
N GLU A 23 -2.93 19.77 -7.41
CA GLU A 23 -4.22 20.43 -7.11
C GLU A 23 -5.06 19.56 -6.16
N ALA A 24 -4.87 19.81 -4.86
CA ALA A 24 -5.71 19.27 -3.82
C ALA A 24 -7.14 19.74 -4.01
N SER A 25 -8.11 18.81 -3.94
CA SER A 25 -9.52 19.19 -4.02
C SER A 25 -9.86 20.19 -2.89
N PRO A 26 -10.81 21.12 -3.11
CA PRO A 26 -11.24 22.05 -2.07
C PRO A 26 -11.69 21.33 -0.78
N ALA A 27 -12.31 20.15 -0.93
CA ALA A 27 -12.70 19.30 0.18
C ALA A 27 -11.50 18.78 0.98
N LEU A 28 -10.41 18.38 0.31
CA LEU A 28 -9.18 17.95 0.96
C LEU A 28 -8.52 19.11 1.71
N LEU A 29 -8.41 20.29 1.10
CA LEU A 29 -7.86 21.48 1.73
C LEU A 29 -8.68 21.93 2.96
N ALA A 30 -10.01 21.90 2.86
CA ALA A 30 -10.88 22.18 4.01
C ALA A 30 -10.70 21.15 5.14
N SER A 31 -10.48 19.88 4.79
CA SER A 31 -10.17 18.84 5.79
C SER A 31 -8.82 19.07 6.47
N ILE A 32 -7.80 19.45 5.70
CA ILE A 32 -6.48 19.83 6.24
C ILE A 32 -6.62 21.01 7.20
N GLN A 33 -7.32 22.06 6.79
CA GLN A 33 -7.54 23.22 7.65
C GLN A 33 -8.25 22.86 8.96
N ARG A 34 -9.23 21.97 8.92
CA ARG A 34 -9.93 21.49 10.12
C ARG A 34 -8.99 20.72 11.06
N VAL A 35 -8.16 19.84 10.53
CA VAL A 35 -7.28 18.96 11.31
C VAL A 35 -6.08 19.75 11.89
N PHE A 36 -5.51 20.67 11.12
CA PHE A 36 -4.32 21.44 11.51
C PHE A 36 -4.64 22.82 12.12
N GLY A 37 -5.91 23.23 12.11
CA GLY A 37 -6.35 24.55 12.57
C GLY A 37 -5.89 25.72 11.71
N GLN A 38 -5.23 25.47 10.57
CA GLN A 38 -4.70 26.50 9.67
C GLN A 38 -4.68 26.00 8.22
N ALA A 39 -4.76 26.89 7.25
CA ALA A 39 -4.67 26.53 5.84
C ALA A 39 -3.25 26.10 5.49
N LEU A 40 -3.07 24.85 5.05
CA LEU A 40 -1.79 24.28 4.63
C LEU A 40 -1.93 23.58 3.28
N GLY A 41 -0.85 23.57 2.51
CA GLY A 41 -0.72 22.67 1.37
C GLY A 41 -0.57 21.21 1.84
N VAL A 42 -1.00 20.26 1.01
CA VAL A 42 -0.93 18.81 1.34
C VAL A 42 0.50 18.38 1.66
N GLU A 43 1.49 18.87 0.91
CA GLU A 43 2.89 18.56 1.13
C GLU A 43 3.42 19.06 2.48
N GLU A 44 3.01 20.25 2.90
CA GLU A 44 3.40 20.82 4.18
C GLU A 44 2.73 20.08 5.33
N ALA A 45 1.44 19.77 5.20
CA ALA A 45 0.70 18.96 6.17
C ALA A 45 1.37 17.59 6.39
N VAL A 46 1.73 16.90 5.31
CA VAL A 46 2.45 15.62 5.38
C VAL A 46 3.81 15.79 6.04
N ARG A 47 4.56 16.85 5.70
CA ARG A 47 5.87 17.11 6.30
C ARG A 47 5.79 17.26 7.82
N ARG A 48 4.82 18.02 8.32
CA ARG A 48 4.60 18.18 9.76
C ARG A 48 4.31 16.84 10.44
N ILE A 49 3.43 16.01 9.86
CA ILE A 49 3.15 14.66 10.40
C ILE A 49 4.42 13.81 10.47
N VAL A 50 5.22 13.82 9.40
CA VAL A 50 6.46 13.04 9.32
C VAL A 50 7.49 13.52 10.35
N ASP A 51 7.66 14.84 10.50
CA ASP A 51 8.58 15.44 11.46
C ASP A 51 8.14 15.20 12.91
N ASP A 52 6.84 15.23 13.19
CA ASP A 52 6.28 14.93 14.50
C ASP A 52 6.56 13.48 14.89
N VAL A 53 6.29 12.52 14.02
CA VAL A 53 6.55 11.09 14.29
C VAL A 53 8.04 10.83 14.46
N ARG A 54 8.90 11.49 13.68
CA ARG A 54 10.35 11.39 13.83
C ARG A 54 10.84 11.92 15.18
N SER A 55 10.22 12.98 15.69
CA SER A 55 10.65 13.65 16.93
C SER A 55 10.07 13.01 18.18
N TRP A 56 8.82 12.54 18.11
CA TRP A 56 8.04 12.14 19.29
C TRP A 56 7.59 10.67 19.28
N GLY A 57 7.82 9.94 18.20
CA GLY A 57 7.54 8.50 18.12
C GLY A 57 6.05 8.17 18.33
N ASP A 58 5.78 7.20 19.19
CA ASP A 58 4.43 6.67 19.48
C ASP A 58 3.44 7.76 19.88
N LEU A 59 3.86 8.79 20.62
CA LEU A 59 2.99 9.89 21.03
C LEU A 59 2.40 10.63 19.83
N ALA A 60 3.23 10.93 18.82
CA ALA A 60 2.77 11.56 17.59
C ALA A 60 1.90 10.59 16.76
N VAL A 61 2.24 9.29 16.72
CA VAL A 61 1.41 8.29 16.03
C VAL A 61 0.01 8.21 16.65
N GLU A 62 -0.09 8.19 17.97
CA GLU A 62 -1.36 8.20 18.69
C GLU A 62 -2.17 9.46 18.39
N GLU A 63 -1.54 10.64 18.51
CA GLU A 63 -2.19 11.92 18.26
C GLU A 63 -2.71 12.04 16.82
N TRP A 64 -1.89 11.64 15.84
CA TRP A 64 -2.29 11.68 14.42
C TRP A 64 -3.35 10.62 14.10
N THR A 65 -3.33 9.46 14.73
CA THR A 65 -4.39 8.44 14.60
C THR A 65 -5.71 8.96 15.16
N LYS A 66 -5.69 9.62 16.33
CA LYS A 66 -6.88 10.28 16.90
C LYS A 66 -7.43 11.36 15.98
N LYS A 67 -6.57 12.24 15.46
CA LYS A 67 -6.99 13.35 14.57
C LYS A 67 -7.48 12.89 13.19
N ALA A 68 -6.83 11.89 12.59
CA ALA A 68 -7.13 11.44 11.23
C ALA A 68 -8.22 10.36 11.19
N ASP A 69 -8.10 9.35 12.04
CA ASP A 69 -8.99 8.18 12.05
C ASP A 69 -10.14 8.32 13.07
N GLY A 70 -10.02 9.26 14.02
CA GLY A 70 -11.04 9.51 15.05
C GLY A 70 -11.07 8.44 16.14
N VAL A 71 -9.97 7.72 16.33
CA VAL A 71 -9.87 6.59 17.27
C VAL A 71 -8.70 6.80 18.22
N GLU A 72 -8.93 6.57 19.50
CA GLU A 72 -7.89 6.48 20.52
C GLU A 72 -7.48 5.02 20.70
N LEU A 73 -6.19 4.74 20.61
CA LEU A 73 -5.65 3.39 20.66
C LEU A 73 -4.60 3.29 21.77
N GLU A 74 -4.88 2.47 22.79
CA GLU A 74 -3.89 2.16 23.84
C GLU A 74 -2.70 1.35 23.30
N ARG A 75 -2.93 0.55 22.25
CA ARG A 75 -1.91 -0.28 21.60
C ARG A 75 -2.13 -0.34 20.10
N PHE A 76 -1.07 -0.12 19.34
CA PHE A 76 -1.10 -0.21 17.88
C PHE A 76 -1.01 -1.65 17.36
N ASN A 77 -0.26 -2.53 18.06
CA ASN A 77 -0.08 -3.91 17.64
C ASN A 77 -1.39 -4.70 17.73
N VAL A 78 -1.67 -5.50 16.71
CA VAL A 78 -2.73 -6.50 16.73
C VAL A 78 -2.09 -7.86 16.96
N PRO A 79 -2.44 -8.58 18.04
CA PRO A 79 -1.81 -9.88 18.33
C PRO A 79 -2.10 -10.96 17.27
N PRO A 80 -1.14 -11.85 16.95
CA PRO A 80 -1.30 -12.89 15.91
C PRO A 80 -2.46 -13.86 16.15
N GLU A 81 -2.84 -14.10 17.40
CA GLU A 81 -3.99 -14.92 17.77
C GLU A 81 -5.30 -14.39 17.18
N HIS A 82 -5.45 -13.06 17.06
CA HIS A 82 -6.63 -12.46 16.42
C HIS A 82 -6.66 -12.75 14.92
N TRP A 83 -5.49 -12.88 14.29
CA TRP A 83 -5.40 -13.13 12.85
C TRP A 83 -5.76 -14.58 12.52
N ARG A 84 -5.26 -15.52 13.34
CA ARG A 84 -5.62 -16.95 13.22
C ARG A 84 -7.11 -17.16 13.47
N ALA A 85 -7.65 -16.56 14.54
CA ALA A 85 -9.08 -16.63 14.83
C ALA A 85 -9.92 -16.07 13.66
N ALA A 86 -9.51 -14.94 13.07
CA ALA A 86 -10.20 -14.36 11.92
C ALA A 86 -10.16 -15.25 10.67
N LEU A 87 -9.06 -15.97 10.43
CA LEU A 87 -8.94 -16.94 9.34
C LEU A 87 -9.81 -18.17 9.57
N GLU A 88 -9.88 -18.66 10.80
CA GLU A 88 -10.69 -19.83 11.20
C GLU A 88 -12.19 -19.53 11.17
N SER A 89 -12.60 -18.32 11.53
CA SER A 89 -14.00 -17.88 11.56
C SER A 89 -14.53 -17.40 10.20
N LEU A 90 -13.68 -17.34 9.17
CA LEU A 90 -14.06 -16.79 7.87
C LEU A 90 -15.04 -17.72 7.16
N ASP A 91 -15.96 -17.16 6.36
CA ASP A 91 -16.83 -17.96 5.51
C ASP A 91 -15.99 -18.96 4.67
N PRO A 92 -16.35 -20.26 4.65
CA PRO A 92 -15.53 -21.27 3.98
C PRO A 92 -15.28 -20.99 2.50
N LYS A 93 -16.24 -20.40 1.77
CA LYS A 93 -16.04 -20.07 0.35
C LYS A 93 -15.06 -18.91 0.20
N LEU A 94 -15.19 -17.88 1.03
CA LEU A 94 -14.24 -16.77 1.03
C LEU A 94 -12.83 -17.23 1.44
N ARG A 95 -12.72 -18.16 2.39
CA ARG A 95 -11.44 -18.72 2.82
C ARG A 95 -10.77 -19.48 1.68
N GLN A 96 -11.51 -20.35 0.99
CA GLN A 96 -10.99 -21.05 -0.18
C GLN A 96 -10.55 -20.09 -1.29
N ALA A 97 -11.29 -19.01 -1.51
CA ALA A 97 -10.91 -17.98 -2.48
C ALA A 97 -9.60 -17.27 -2.09
N LEU A 98 -9.41 -16.94 -0.81
CA LEU A 98 -8.16 -16.36 -0.29
C LEU A 98 -6.98 -17.32 -0.42
N GLU A 99 -7.16 -18.58 -0.03
CA GLU A 99 -6.13 -19.63 -0.13
C GLU A 99 -5.72 -19.86 -1.60
N LEU A 100 -6.69 -19.92 -2.51
CA LEU A 100 -6.44 -20.01 -3.94
C LEU A 100 -5.66 -18.80 -4.47
N ALA A 101 -6.06 -17.59 -4.09
CA ALA A 101 -5.35 -16.37 -4.49
C ALA A 101 -3.91 -16.38 -3.96
N ALA A 102 -3.72 -16.71 -2.68
CA ALA A 102 -2.40 -16.75 -2.05
C ALA A 102 -1.46 -17.75 -2.75
N GLU A 103 -1.92 -18.97 -3.05
CA GLU A 103 -1.08 -19.97 -3.73
C GLU A 103 -0.76 -19.55 -5.17
N ARG A 104 -1.70 -18.94 -5.91
CA ARG A 104 -1.43 -18.43 -7.27
C ARG A 104 -0.39 -17.31 -7.25
N ILE A 105 -0.51 -16.37 -6.31
CA ILE A 105 0.46 -15.28 -6.13
C ILE A 105 1.83 -15.86 -5.79
N ALA A 106 1.91 -16.79 -4.85
CA ALA A 106 3.16 -17.42 -4.45
C ALA A 106 3.79 -18.20 -5.60
N SER A 107 3.02 -19.02 -6.30
CA SER A 107 3.47 -19.81 -7.45
C SER A 107 4.05 -18.95 -8.58
N PHE A 108 3.40 -17.82 -8.87
CA PHE A 108 3.92 -16.87 -9.86
C PHE A 108 5.25 -16.25 -9.42
N HIS A 109 5.31 -15.70 -8.20
CA HIS A 109 6.52 -15.01 -7.72
C HIS A 109 7.70 -15.97 -7.46
N ARG A 110 7.45 -17.24 -7.10
CA ARG A 110 8.52 -18.26 -6.96
C ARG A 110 9.29 -18.44 -8.27
N ARG A 111 8.64 -18.27 -9.42
CA ARG A 111 9.29 -18.36 -10.75
C ARG A 111 10.15 -17.15 -11.09
N GLN A 112 9.97 -16.03 -10.38
CA GLN A 112 10.67 -14.77 -10.62
C GLN A 112 11.87 -14.56 -9.70
N VAL A 113 12.12 -15.46 -8.74
CA VAL A 113 13.24 -15.32 -7.79
C VAL A 113 14.57 -15.45 -8.54
N PRO A 114 15.35 -14.36 -8.67
CA PRO A 114 16.60 -14.40 -9.40
C PRO A 114 17.66 -15.16 -8.59
N GLN A 115 18.49 -15.93 -9.29
CA GLN A 115 19.55 -16.71 -8.67
C GLN A 115 20.84 -15.91 -8.60
N SER A 116 21.59 -16.07 -7.50
CA SER A 116 22.97 -15.60 -7.46
C SER A 116 23.80 -16.38 -8.48
N TRP A 117 24.79 -15.72 -9.10
CA TRP A 117 25.63 -16.36 -10.09
C TRP A 117 27.08 -15.91 -9.98
N THR A 118 27.98 -16.74 -10.50
CA THR A 118 29.41 -16.45 -10.60
C THR A 118 29.91 -17.02 -11.92
N HIS A 119 30.66 -16.21 -12.65
CA HIS A 119 31.29 -16.54 -13.91
C HIS A 119 32.81 -16.47 -13.71
N TRP A 120 33.52 -17.49 -14.18
CA TRP A 120 34.97 -17.59 -14.12
C TRP A 120 35.53 -17.54 -15.55
N ASP A 121 36.54 -16.72 -15.74
CA ASP A 121 37.30 -16.61 -16.99
C ASP A 121 38.81 -16.58 -16.71
N ALA A 122 39.61 -16.35 -17.76
CA ALA A 122 41.06 -16.31 -17.66
C ALA A 122 41.61 -15.12 -16.83
N GLU A 123 40.79 -14.08 -16.63
CA GLU A 123 41.15 -12.85 -15.92
C GLU A 123 40.69 -12.86 -14.46
N GLY A 124 39.70 -13.70 -14.12
CA GLY A 124 39.27 -13.94 -12.74
C GLY A 124 37.81 -14.38 -12.63
N ALA A 125 37.13 -13.90 -11.58
CA ALA A 125 35.71 -14.17 -11.35
C ALA A 125 34.90 -12.87 -11.30
N LEU A 126 33.74 -12.89 -11.96
CA LEU A 126 32.70 -11.87 -11.88
C LEU A 126 31.40 -12.53 -11.44
N GLY A 127 30.55 -11.81 -10.71
CA GLY A 127 29.32 -12.41 -10.20
C GLY A 127 28.36 -11.42 -9.58
N GLN A 128 27.19 -11.93 -9.23
CA GLN A 128 26.16 -11.19 -8.50
C GLN A 128 25.63 -12.06 -7.37
N VAL A 129 25.69 -11.51 -6.15
CA VAL A 129 25.07 -12.11 -4.96
C VAL A 129 23.76 -11.39 -4.70
N ILE A 130 22.66 -12.12 -4.77
CA ILE A 130 21.31 -11.62 -4.52
C ILE A 130 20.88 -12.03 -3.12
N ARG A 131 20.43 -11.05 -2.32
CA ARG A 131 19.97 -11.26 -0.95
C ARG A 131 18.65 -10.53 -0.71
N PRO A 132 17.71 -11.13 0.04
CA PRO A 132 16.51 -10.42 0.45
C PRO A 132 16.83 -9.26 1.38
N LEU A 133 15.92 -8.29 1.41
CA LEU A 133 15.89 -7.28 2.46
C LEU A 133 15.69 -7.94 3.82
N ARG A 134 16.20 -7.31 4.88
CA ARG A 134 15.99 -7.83 6.24
C ARG A 134 14.54 -7.59 6.66
N SER A 135 14.01 -6.42 6.31
CA SER A 135 12.67 -5.99 6.71
C SER A 135 11.95 -5.17 5.64
N VAL A 136 10.64 -5.38 5.52
CA VAL A 136 9.75 -4.62 4.63
C VAL A 136 8.50 -4.19 5.40
N GLY A 137 8.13 -2.92 5.27
CA GLY A 137 6.86 -2.37 5.73
C GLY A 137 5.85 -2.36 4.60
N VAL A 138 4.61 -2.78 4.85
CA VAL A 138 3.52 -2.82 3.88
C VAL A 138 2.40 -1.94 4.36
N CYS A 139 2.14 -0.86 3.63
CA CYS A 139 0.96 -0.02 3.83
C CYS A 139 -0.23 -0.65 3.10
N VAL A 140 -1.20 -1.13 3.86
CA VAL A 140 -2.46 -1.64 3.31
C VAL A 140 -3.51 -0.54 3.49
N PRO A 141 -4.08 0.01 2.40
CA PRO A 141 -5.13 1.01 2.53
C PRO A 141 -6.33 0.43 3.29
N GLY A 142 -6.90 1.26 4.16
CA GLY A 142 -8.24 1.07 4.68
C GLY A 142 -9.11 2.27 4.34
N GLY A 143 -10.41 2.13 4.58
CA GLY A 143 -11.40 3.11 4.16
C GLY A 143 -12.75 2.46 3.89
N THR A 144 -13.32 2.73 2.71
CA THR A 144 -14.64 2.22 2.28
C THR A 144 -14.69 0.71 2.10
N ALA A 145 -13.56 0.07 1.78
CA ALA A 145 -13.46 -1.38 1.62
C ALA A 145 -12.13 -1.92 2.16
N PRO A 146 -12.11 -3.14 2.72
CA PRO A 146 -10.89 -3.80 3.15
C PRO A 146 -10.11 -4.37 1.95
N LEU A 147 -8.96 -3.77 1.62
CA LEU A 147 -8.11 -4.21 0.49
C LEU A 147 -7.17 -5.38 0.86
N PHE A 148 -7.76 -6.53 1.17
CA PHE A 148 -6.99 -7.74 1.51
C PHE A 148 -6.14 -8.26 0.34
N SER A 149 -6.55 -8.01 -0.91
CA SER A 149 -5.77 -8.34 -2.10
C SER A 149 -4.43 -7.61 -2.13
N THR A 150 -4.39 -6.33 -1.76
CA THR A 150 -3.15 -5.54 -1.65
C THR A 150 -2.19 -6.15 -0.62
N LEU A 151 -2.72 -6.63 0.51
CA LEU A 151 -1.92 -7.32 1.52
C LEU A 151 -1.28 -8.57 0.91
N LEU A 152 -2.07 -9.46 0.30
CA LEU A 152 -1.56 -10.69 -0.31
C LEU A 152 -0.50 -10.38 -1.38
N MET A 153 -0.78 -9.42 -2.27
CA MET A 153 0.10 -9.00 -3.36
C MET A 153 1.39 -8.32 -2.91
N SER A 154 1.48 -7.90 -1.64
CA SER A 154 2.69 -7.24 -1.10
C SER A 154 3.48 -8.16 -0.18
N VAL A 155 2.80 -8.90 0.70
CA VAL A 155 3.43 -9.75 1.71
C VAL A 155 3.95 -11.03 1.10
N ILE A 156 3.18 -11.69 0.23
CA ILE A 156 3.58 -12.99 -0.35
C ILE A 156 4.87 -12.85 -1.17
N PRO A 157 5.06 -11.84 -2.05
CA PRO A 157 6.32 -11.66 -2.76
C PRO A 157 7.50 -11.40 -1.82
N ALA A 158 7.30 -10.64 -0.73
CA ALA A 158 8.34 -10.42 0.26
C ALA A 158 8.75 -11.73 0.95
N LYS A 159 7.80 -12.59 1.29
CA LYS A 159 8.08 -13.92 1.86
C LYS A 159 8.75 -14.86 0.88
N VAL A 160 8.28 -14.89 -0.37
CA VAL A 160 8.91 -15.68 -1.45
C VAL A 160 10.35 -15.24 -1.70
N ALA A 161 10.64 -13.94 -1.62
CA ALA A 161 12.00 -13.41 -1.72
C ALA A 161 12.90 -13.80 -0.53
N GLY A 162 12.32 -14.19 0.61
CA GLY A 162 13.04 -14.54 1.84
C GLY A 162 13.21 -13.40 2.84
N VAL A 163 12.37 -12.35 2.77
CA VAL A 163 12.35 -11.27 3.76
C VAL A 163 11.96 -11.83 5.12
N ARG A 164 12.80 -11.59 6.13
CA ARG A 164 12.65 -12.15 7.48
C ARG A 164 11.61 -11.44 8.33
N LYS A 165 11.38 -10.15 8.08
CA LYS A 165 10.45 -9.33 8.84
C LYS A 165 9.55 -8.49 7.93
N VAL A 166 8.28 -8.83 7.86
CA VAL A 166 7.25 -8.12 7.10
C VAL A 166 6.27 -7.51 8.09
N VAL A 167 6.27 -6.18 8.15
CA VAL A 167 5.44 -5.38 9.04
C VAL A 167 4.30 -4.78 8.24
N VAL A 168 3.07 -5.06 8.61
CA VAL A 168 1.88 -4.49 7.97
C VAL A 168 1.33 -3.34 8.80
N VAL A 169 0.99 -2.24 8.15
CA VAL A 169 0.20 -1.14 8.73
C VAL A 169 -1.10 -1.00 7.95
N THR A 170 -2.21 -0.89 8.66
CA THR A 170 -3.55 -0.64 8.10
C THR A 170 -4.31 0.27 9.04
N PRO A 171 -5.01 1.32 8.56
CA PRO A 171 -5.77 2.19 9.44
C PRO A 171 -6.86 1.41 10.18
N PRO A 172 -7.21 1.81 11.41
CA PRO A 172 -8.27 1.19 12.17
C PRO A 172 -9.64 1.52 11.54
N GLN A 173 -10.61 0.64 11.76
CA GLN A 173 -12.03 0.96 11.60
C GLN A 173 -12.45 1.99 12.65
N ARG A 174 -13.63 2.61 12.49
CA ARG A 174 -14.17 3.57 13.48
C ARG A 174 -14.33 2.97 14.89
N THR A 175 -14.48 1.65 14.97
CA THR A 175 -14.51 0.86 16.22
C THR A 175 -13.13 0.64 16.83
N GLY A 176 -12.04 1.04 16.16
CA GLY A 176 -10.66 0.75 16.53
C GLY A 176 -10.16 -0.64 16.16
N SER A 177 -10.98 -1.49 15.56
CA SER A 177 -10.59 -2.83 15.09
C SER A 177 -10.00 -2.80 13.68
N VAL A 178 -9.39 -3.92 13.28
CA VAL A 178 -9.02 -4.17 11.88
C VAL A 178 -10.05 -5.12 11.27
N SER A 179 -10.31 -4.98 9.98
CA SER A 179 -11.25 -5.86 9.27
C SER A 179 -10.83 -7.34 9.36
N ALA A 180 -11.77 -8.23 9.66
CA ALA A 180 -11.51 -9.66 9.81
C ALA A 180 -10.87 -10.27 8.55
N VAL A 181 -11.26 -9.84 7.35
CA VAL A 181 -10.66 -10.34 6.10
C VAL A 181 -9.20 -9.89 5.92
N ILE A 182 -8.84 -8.70 6.43
CA ILE A 182 -7.44 -8.24 6.44
C ILE A 182 -6.61 -9.08 7.42
N LEU A 183 -7.16 -9.35 8.60
CA LEU A 183 -6.51 -10.19 9.60
C LEU A 183 -6.34 -11.63 9.10
N ALA A 184 -7.35 -12.21 8.46
CA ALA A 184 -7.25 -13.53 7.84
C ALA A 184 -6.19 -13.57 6.73
N ALA A 185 -6.16 -12.54 5.87
CA ALA A 185 -5.13 -12.41 4.84
C ALA A 185 -3.72 -12.26 5.44
N ALA A 186 -3.58 -11.55 6.56
CA ALA A 186 -2.32 -11.41 7.28
C ALA A 186 -1.79 -12.76 7.81
N ALA A 187 -2.68 -13.56 8.43
CA ALA A 187 -2.36 -14.91 8.88
C ALA A 187 -1.94 -15.80 7.70
N LEU A 188 -2.70 -15.77 6.60
CA LEU A 188 -2.46 -16.60 5.42
C LEU A 188 -1.16 -16.22 4.69
N ALA A 189 -0.86 -14.93 4.55
CA ALA A 189 0.33 -14.45 3.85
C ALA A 189 1.62 -14.56 4.67
N GLY A 190 1.51 -14.86 5.98
CA GLY A 190 2.65 -15.01 6.88
C GLY A 190 3.21 -13.70 7.43
N VAL A 191 2.41 -12.66 7.58
CA VAL A 191 2.83 -11.38 8.20
C VAL A 191 3.52 -11.63 9.55
N ASP A 192 4.56 -10.86 9.88
CA ASP A 192 5.28 -11.01 11.15
C ASP A 192 4.72 -10.07 12.24
N GLU A 193 4.39 -8.82 11.88
CA GLU A 193 3.79 -7.84 12.78
C GLU A 193 2.72 -7.04 12.05
N LEU A 194 1.60 -6.73 12.72
CA LEU A 194 0.52 -5.91 12.17
C LEU A 194 0.17 -4.79 13.15
N TYR A 195 0.08 -3.57 12.62
CA TYR A 195 -0.26 -2.38 13.38
C TYR A 195 -1.48 -1.68 12.78
N ARG A 196 -2.44 -1.35 13.63
CA ARG A 196 -3.70 -0.69 13.25
C ARG A 196 -3.55 0.84 13.17
N ILE A 197 -2.68 1.30 12.27
CA ILE A 197 -2.42 2.71 11.97
C ILE A 197 -2.33 2.92 10.45
N GLY A 198 -2.63 4.12 9.95
CA GLY A 198 -2.57 4.44 8.52
C GLY A 198 -1.93 5.79 8.21
N GLY A 199 -2.13 6.27 6.98
CA GLY A 199 -1.74 7.63 6.58
C GLY A 199 -0.23 7.90 6.58
N ALA A 200 0.12 9.19 6.63
CA ALA A 200 1.51 9.65 6.64
C ALA A 200 2.25 9.23 7.93
N GLN A 201 1.54 9.18 9.05
CA GLN A 201 2.09 8.79 10.35
C GLN A 201 2.56 7.32 10.35
N ALA A 202 1.83 6.41 9.69
CA ALA A 202 2.25 5.03 9.57
C ALA A 202 3.49 4.86 8.67
N VAL A 203 3.57 5.62 7.58
CA VAL A 203 4.76 5.64 6.72
C VAL A 203 5.98 6.16 7.50
N ALA A 204 5.82 7.24 8.26
CA ALA A 204 6.89 7.80 9.08
C ALA A 204 7.33 6.82 10.18
N ALA A 205 6.39 6.16 10.86
CA ALA A 205 6.67 5.15 11.89
C ALA A 205 7.47 3.97 11.32
N LEU A 206 7.12 3.48 10.12
CA LEU A 206 7.89 2.44 9.43
C LEU A 206 9.28 2.93 9.01
N ALA A 207 9.40 4.19 8.57
CA ALA A 207 10.65 4.73 8.05
C ALA A 207 11.70 5.02 9.14
N TYR A 208 11.26 5.55 10.28
CA TYR A 208 12.14 5.99 11.36
C TYR A 208 12.14 5.03 12.55
N GLY A 209 11.11 4.20 12.68
CA GLY A 209 10.85 3.44 13.90
C GLY A 209 10.27 4.33 15.01
N THR A 210 9.60 3.70 15.95
CA THR A 210 9.10 4.29 17.19
C THR A 210 9.40 3.34 18.36
N GLN A 211 8.90 3.64 19.55
CA GLN A 211 9.03 2.79 20.72
C GLN A 211 8.31 1.44 20.50
N SER A 212 7.17 1.44 19.81
CA SER A 212 6.37 0.23 19.55
C SER A 212 6.51 -0.35 18.14
N ILE A 213 6.95 0.45 17.16
CA ILE A 213 6.97 0.07 15.74
C ILE A 213 8.41 0.02 15.24
N PRO A 214 8.89 -1.12 14.73
CA PRO A 214 10.25 -1.23 14.25
C PRO A 214 10.44 -0.45 12.93
N ARG A 215 11.62 0.14 12.78
CA ARG A 215 12.07 0.65 11.48
C ARG A 215 12.22 -0.50 10.48
N VAL A 216 11.84 -0.27 9.22
CA VAL A 216 12.03 -1.22 8.10
C VAL A 216 13.03 -0.71 7.06
N ASP A 217 13.49 -1.57 6.15
CA ASP A 217 14.44 -1.18 5.10
C ASP A 217 13.75 -0.64 3.84
N LYS A 218 12.52 -1.10 3.55
CA LYS A 218 11.71 -0.67 2.41
C LYS A 218 10.25 -0.63 2.78
N ILE A 219 9.53 0.39 2.30
CA ILE A 219 8.08 0.50 2.45
C ILE A 219 7.44 0.23 1.09
N VAL A 220 6.37 -0.57 1.06
CA VAL A 220 5.58 -0.89 -0.13
C VAL A 220 4.08 -0.74 0.15
N GLY A 221 3.25 -0.79 -0.89
CA GLY A 221 1.80 -0.74 -0.80
C GLY A 221 1.23 0.62 -1.24
N PRO A 222 0.17 0.64 -2.06
CA PRO A 222 -0.46 1.88 -2.50
C PRO A 222 -1.08 2.64 -1.32
N GLY A 223 -1.47 3.88 -1.56
CA GLY A 223 -2.22 4.67 -0.60
C GLY A 223 -2.68 5.98 -1.20
N ASN A 224 -3.41 6.75 -0.39
CA ASN A 224 -3.85 8.08 -0.79
C ASN A 224 -2.66 9.04 -0.93
N ILE A 225 -2.95 10.29 -1.34
CA ILE A 225 -1.94 11.32 -1.54
C ILE A 225 -1.05 11.57 -0.31
N PHE A 226 -1.55 11.39 0.92
CA PHE A 226 -0.74 11.53 2.14
C PHE A 226 0.30 10.41 2.26
N VAL A 227 -0.09 9.16 1.97
CA VAL A 227 0.84 8.02 1.94
C VAL A 227 1.89 8.21 0.85
N THR A 228 1.46 8.58 -0.36
CA THR A 228 2.37 8.80 -1.50
C THR A 228 3.37 9.91 -1.22
N LEU A 229 2.92 11.06 -0.70
CA LEU A 229 3.81 12.17 -0.34
C LEU A 229 4.72 11.83 0.83
N ALA A 230 4.24 11.09 1.84
CA ALA A 230 5.07 10.64 2.96
C ALA A 230 6.17 9.71 2.46
N LYS A 231 5.85 8.74 1.60
CA LYS A 231 6.82 7.86 0.94
C LYS A 231 7.89 8.64 0.18
N ARG A 232 7.47 9.68 -0.55
CA ARG A 232 8.39 10.57 -1.24
C ARG A 232 9.34 11.30 -0.28
N GLN A 233 8.85 11.73 0.88
CA GLN A 233 9.65 12.45 1.88
C GLN A 233 10.61 11.54 2.66
N VAL A 234 10.29 10.27 2.85
CA VAL A 234 11.16 9.30 3.54
C VAL A 234 12.08 8.51 2.61
N PHE A 235 11.94 8.67 1.30
CA PHE A 235 12.81 8.04 0.32
C PHE A 235 14.27 8.47 0.54
N GLY A 236 15.18 7.50 0.54
CA GLY A 236 16.59 7.68 0.89
C GLY A 236 16.91 7.30 2.34
N THR A 237 15.96 7.49 3.26
CA THR A 237 16.01 6.87 4.61
C THR A 237 15.58 5.41 4.55
N VAL A 238 14.58 5.12 3.72
CA VAL A 238 14.12 3.78 3.38
C VAL A 238 13.91 3.67 1.87
N GLY A 239 13.94 2.45 1.34
CA GLY A 239 13.49 2.20 -0.03
C GLY A 239 11.98 2.39 -0.16
N ILE A 240 11.53 2.79 -1.36
CA ILE A 240 10.12 2.71 -1.76
C ILE A 240 10.01 1.96 -3.07
N GLU A 241 8.85 1.41 -3.37
CA GLU A 241 8.56 0.74 -4.63
C GLU A 241 8.30 1.71 -5.78
N GLY A 242 7.77 2.90 -5.47
CA GLY A 242 7.39 3.91 -6.44
C GLY A 242 6.41 4.92 -5.85
N LEU A 243 6.08 5.93 -6.65
CA LEU A 243 5.01 6.89 -6.36
C LEU A 243 3.86 6.59 -7.31
N TYR A 244 2.79 6.03 -6.77
CA TYR A 244 1.64 5.64 -7.58
C TYR A 244 0.60 6.76 -7.64
N GLY A 245 0.03 6.94 -8.83
CA GLY A 245 -1.17 7.73 -9.07
C GLY A 245 -2.43 6.88 -8.98
N PRO A 246 -3.59 7.43 -9.39
CA PRO A 246 -4.81 6.64 -9.55
C PRO A 246 -4.58 5.45 -10.49
N THR A 247 -5.37 4.40 -10.27
CA THR A 247 -5.37 3.22 -11.13
C THR A 247 -6.01 3.55 -12.48
N GLU A 248 -5.53 2.91 -13.55
CA GLU A 248 -5.99 3.15 -14.93
C GLU A 248 -6.20 1.81 -15.66
N THR A 249 -7.05 1.78 -16.69
CA THR A 249 -7.24 0.61 -17.55
C THR A 249 -7.47 1.06 -19.00
N MET A 250 -6.90 0.32 -19.94
CA MET A 250 -7.06 0.53 -21.37
C MET A 250 -7.58 -0.74 -22.02
N VAL A 251 -8.71 -0.65 -22.72
CA VAL A 251 -9.29 -1.75 -23.49
C VAL A 251 -9.02 -1.51 -24.97
N ILE A 252 -8.37 -2.46 -25.63
CA ILE A 252 -8.20 -2.50 -27.09
C ILE A 252 -9.14 -3.59 -27.60
N ALA A 253 -10.11 -3.20 -28.42
CA ALA A 253 -11.14 -4.08 -28.94
C ALA A 253 -11.21 -3.97 -30.47
N ASP A 254 -11.29 -5.11 -31.15
CA ASP A 254 -11.59 -5.21 -32.57
C ASP A 254 -13.04 -5.69 -32.78
N GLU A 255 -13.38 -6.02 -34.03
CA GLU A 255 -14.72 -6.48 -34.43
C GLU A 255 -15.15 -7.81 -33.81
N LEU A 256 -14.23 -8.58 -33.22
CA LEU A 256 -14.52 -9.86 -32.56
C LEU A 256 -14.74 -9.70 -31.05
N ALA A 257 -14.50 -8.52 -30.49
CA ALA A 257 -14.68 -8.27 -29.06
C ALA A 257 -16.17 -8.25 -28.67
N ASP A 258 -16.50 -8.89 -27.55
CA ASP A 258 -17.83 -8.80 -26.94
C ASP A 258 -18.01 -7.41 -26.30
N PRO A 259 -18.93 -6.55 -26.80
CA PRO A 259 -19.12 -5.21 -26.27
C PRO A 259 -19.54 -5.18 -24.79
N MET A 260 -20.25 -6.21 -24.32
CA MET A 260 -20.70 -6.28 -22.93
C MET A 260 -19.53 -6.54 -21.98
N GLN A 261 -18.57 -7.36 -22.39
CA GLN A 261 -17.37 -7.64 -21.59
C GLN A 261 -16.45 -6.40 -21.55
N ALA A 262 -16.23 -5.76 -22.71
CA ALA A 262 -15.45 -4.53 -22.77
C ALA A 262 -16.04 -3.41 -21.89
N ALA A 263 -17.37 -3.25 -21.89
CA ALA A 263 -18.05 -2.30 -21.02
C ALA A 263 -17.90 -2.67 -19.54
N ALA A 264 -18.02 -3.96 -19.19
CA ALA A 264 -17.83 -4.45 -17.83
C ALA A 264 -16.40 -4.18 -17.32
N ASP A 265 -15.38 -4.42 -18.13
CA ASP A 265 -13.97 -4.15 -17.77
C ASP A 265 -13.71 -2.66 -17.51
N LEU A 266 -14.26 -1.77 -18.35
CA LEU A 266 -14.18 -0.33 -18.14
C LEU A 266 -14.88 0.11 -16.85
N LEU A 267 -16.05 -0.47 -16.55
CA LEU A 267 -16.81 -0.16 -15.33
C LEU A 267 -16.11 -0.68 -14.07
N ALA A 268 -15.53 -1.89 -14.14
CA ALA A 268 -14.77 -2.48 -13.04
C ALA A 268 -13.59 -1.60 -12.62
N GLN A 269 -12.95 -0.92 -13.57
CA GLN A 269 -11.92 0.06 -13.23
C GLN A 269 -12.51 1.36 -12.68
N ALA A 270 -13.61 1.85 -13.27
CA ALA A 270 -14.22 3.12 -12.90
C ALA A 270 -14.86 3.13 -11.48
N GLU A 271 -15.16 1.97 -10.89
CA GLU A 271 -15.69 1.90 -9.53
C GLU A 271 -14.63 2.07 -8.42
N HIS A 272 -13.34 1.93 -8.75
CA HIS A 272 -12.26 1.95 -7.77
C HIS A 272 -11.98 3.33 -7.17
N ASP A 273 -11.99 4.38 -7.99
CA ASP A 273 -11.74 5.75 -7.57
C ASP A 273 -12.61 6.71 -8.39
N ARG A 274 -12.97 7.85 -7.78
CA ARG A 274 -13.69 8.94 -8.45
C ARG A 274 -12.75 9.87 -9.24
N LEU A 275 -11.44 9.74 -9.03
CA LEU A 275 -10.37 10.52 -9.67
C LEU A 275 -10.00 9.99 -11.06
#